data_AF-A0A2T2UJI6-F1
#
_entry.id   AF-A0A2T2UJI6-F1
#
_cell.length_a   1.000
_cell.length_b   1.000
_cell.length_c   1.000
_cell.angle_alpha   90.00
_cell.angle_beta   90.00
_cell.angle_gamma   90.00
#
_symmetry.space_group_name_H-M   'P 1'
#
loop_
_entity.id
_entity.type
_entity.pdbx_description
1 polymer ?
#
loop_
_entity_poly.entity_id
_entity_poly.type
_entity_poly.pdbx_seq_one_letter_code
_entity_poly.pdbx_strand_id
1 'polypeptide(L)' 'GVEMVFRKFRDTLENLGVEPIEAEGTPFDEDLHEAMMRQPSEDADPGTVLQEIRKGYRMEDRVIRHSRVVVASEPSEEE' A
#
# COMPACT_ATOMS: atom_id res chain seq x y z
N GLY A 1 -19.81 9.44 -15.59
CA GLY A 1 -20.70 8.35 -15.12
C GLY A 1 -20.00 7.49 -14.08
N VAL A 2 -19.01 6.70 -14.51
CA VAL A 2 -18.24 5.77 -13.66
C VAL A 2 -17.56 6.45 -12.47
N GLU A 3 -16.98 7.63 -12.68
CA GLU A 3 -16.33 8.38 -11.59
C GLU A 3 -17.29 8.76 -10.45
N MET A 4 -18.55 9.09 -10.76
CA MET A 4 -19.57 9.37 -9.73
C MET A 4 -19.94 8.11 -8.95
N VAL A 5 -19.98 6.95 -9.62
CA VAL A 5 -20.22 5.66 -8.96
C VAL A 5 -19.04 5.31 -8.05
N PHE A 6 -17.81 5.54 -8.52
CA PHE A 6 -16.60 5.32 -7.74
C PHE A 6 -16.55 6.19 -6.49
N ARG A 7 -16.87 7.49 -6.60
CA ARG A 7 -16.97 8.37 -5.43
C ARG A 7 -18.02 7.88 -4.45
N LYS A 8 -19.25 7.61 -4.90
CA LYS A 8 -20.31 7.07 -4.02
C LYS A 8 -19.91 5.77 -3.33
N PHE A 9 -19.21 4.89 -4.03
CA PHE A 9 -18.70 3.65 -3.46
C PHE A 9 -17.68 3.92 -2.36
N ARG A 10 -16.71 4.80 -2.61
CA ARG A 10 -15.72 5.22 -1.61
C ARG A 10 -16.37 5.89 -0.40
N ASP A 11 -17.29 6.83 -0.63
CA ASP A 11 -18.00 7.52 0.45
C ASP A 11 -18.83 6.53 1.30
N THR A 12 -19.39 5.48 0.68
CA THR A 12 -20.10 4.42 1.41
C THR A 12 -19.14 3.58 2.27
N LEU A 13 -17.95 3.28 1.77
CA LEU A 13 -16.91 2.57 2.53
C LEU A 13 -16.43 3.39 3.72
N GLU A 14 -16.17 4.68 3.53
CA GLU A 14 -15.77 5.61 4.60
C GLU A 14 -16.84 5.68 5.70
N ASN A 15 -18.13 5.74 5.33
CA ASN A 15 -19.23 5.71 6.30
C ASN A 15 -19.35 4.40 7.08
N LEU A 16 -18.82 3.30 6.55
CA LEU A 16 -18.74 2.01 7.23
C LEU A 16 -17.46 1.87 8.08
N GLY A 17 -16.63 2.92 8.17
CA GLY A 17 -15.36 2.90 8.89
C GLY A 17 -14.22 2.23 8.12
N VAL A 18 -14.40 1.99 6.82
CA VAL A 18 -13.39 1.37 5.95
C VAL A 18 -12.53 2.45 5.31
N GLU A 19 -11.24 2.43 5.64
CA GLU A 19 -10.24 3.39 5.15
C GLU A 19 -9.23 2.70 4.23
N PRO A 20 -8.75 3.40 3.19
CA PRO A 20 -7.61 2.91 2.41
C PRO A 20 -6.33 2.94 3.25
N ILE A 21 -5.45 1.98 3.03
CA ILE A 21 -4.11 1.96 3.64
C ILE A 21 -3.18 2.79 2.76
N GLU A 22 -2.51 3.80 3.32
CA GLU A 22 -1.49 4.59 2.62
C GLU A 22 -0.13 3.91 2.72
N ALA A 23 0.24 3.21 1.65
CA ALA A 23 1.47 2.43 1.64
C ALA A 23 2.65 3.15 0.97
N GLU A 24 2.45 4.02 -0.01
CA GLU A 24 3.55 4.63 -0.76
C GLU A 24 4.37 5.59 0.12
N GLY A 25 5.69 5.41 0.18
CA GLY A 25 6.61 6.22 0.98
C GLY A 25 6.58 5.92 2.49
N THR A 26 5.77 4.94 2.94
CA THR A 26 5.79 4.48 4.34
C THR A 26 6.68 3.24 4.49
N PRO A 27 7.19 2.96 5.70
CA PRO A 27 7.90 1.71 5.95
C PRO A 27 6.98 0.51 5.72
N PHE A 28 7.54 -0.56 5.17
CA PHE A 28 6.84 -1.81 4.97
C PHE A 28 6.48 -2.46 6.30
N ASP A 29 5.20 -2.84 6.45
CA ASP A 29 4.66 -3.50 7.62
C ASP A 29 3.92 -4.76 7.16
N GLU A 30 4.32 -5.93 7.65
CA GLU A 30 3.73 -7.22 7.27
C GLU A 30 2.26 -7.35 7.68
N ASP A 31 1.83 -6.62 8.73
CA ASP A 31 0.44 -6.63 9.20
C ASP A 31 -0.47 -5.82 8.26
N LEU A 32 0.08 -4.87 7.50
CA LEU A 32 -0.68 -3.96 6.63
C LEU A 32 -0.44 -4.23 5.13
N HIS A 33 0.72 -4.74 4.78
CA HIS A 33 1.25 -4.75 3.42
C HIS A 33 1.69 -6.18 2.98
N GLU A 34 1.41 -6.49 1.72
CA GLU A 34 1.87 -7.69 1.02
C GLU A 34 2.96 -7.29 0.01
N ALA A 35 4.22 -7.58 0.33
CA ALA A 35 5.35 -7.29 -0.56
C ALA A 35 5.33 -8.24 -1.77
N MET A 36 5.02 -7.71 -2.94
CA MET A 36 4.98 -8.49 -4.18
C MET A 36 6.35 -8.60 -4.83
N MET A 37 7.17 -7.55 -4.69
CA MET A 37 8.50 -7.47 -5.27
C MET A 37 9.38 -6.60 -4.38
N ARG A 38 10.67 -6.90 -4.37
CA ARG A 38 11.69 -6.03 -3.82
C ARG A 38 12.51 -5.47 -4.97
N GLN A 39 12.76 -4.16 -4.96
CA GLN A 39 13.53 -3.48 -5.99
C GLN A 39 14.66 -2.69 -5.32
N PRO A 40 15.91 -2.80 -5.80
CA PRO A 40 16.99 -1.97 -5.31
C PRO A 40 16.68 -0.49 -5.63
N SER A 41 16.82 0.37 -4.63
CA SER A 41 16.62 1.80 -4.77
C SER A 41 17.73 2.56 -4.06
N GLU A 42 18.27 3.57 -4.73
CA GLU A 42 19.20 4.54 -4.14
C GLU A 42 18.47 5.75 -3.53
N ASP A 43 17.19 5.92 -3.88
CA ASP A 43 16.36 7.08 -3.52
C ASP A 43 15.54 6.87 -2.24
N ALA A 44 15.43 5.63 -1.75
CA ALA A 44 14.64 5.29 -0.57
C ALA A 44 15.35 4.26 0.33
N ASP A 45 15.18 4.41 1.64
CA ASP A 45 15.76 3.50 2.62
C ASP A 45 15.26 2.06 2.43
N PRO A 46 16.11 1.04 2.66
CA PRO A 46 15.70 -0.36 2.62
C PRO A 46 14.49 -0.62 3.53
N GLY A 47 13.49 -1.32 3.00
CA GLY A 47 12.23 -1.58 3.69
C GLY A 47 11.17 -0.49 3.49
N THR A 48 11.45 0.58 2.75
CA THR A 48 10.43 1.58 2.37
C THR A 48 9.59 1.08 1.20
N VAL A 49 8.28 1.33 1.23
CA VAL A 49 7.43 1.04 0.07
C VAL A 49 7.69 2.07 -1.03
N LEU A 50 8.19 1.59 -2.17
CA LEU A 50 8.45 2.39 -3.37
C LEU A 50 7.18 2.67 -4.16
N GLN A 51 6.30 1.68 -4.25
CA GLN A 51 5.09 1.78 -5.06
C GLN A 51 3.96 0.92 -4.52
N GLU A 52 2.75 1.48 -4.50
CA GLU A 52 1.52 0.75 -4.26
C GLU A 52 0.92 0.25 -5.58
N ILE A 53 0.96 -1.07 -5.81
CA ILE A 53 0.34 -1.72 -6.98
C ILE A 53 -1.17 -1.84 -6.79
N ARG A 54 -1.62 -2.07 -5.55
CA ARG A 54 -3.04 -2.18 -5.23
C ARG A 54 -3.32 -1.66 -3.83
N LYS A 55 -4.31 -0.76 -3.75
CA LYS A 55 -4.82 -0.21 -2.49
C LYS A 55 -5.24 -1.27 -1.49
N GLY A 56 -4.64 -1.22 -0.30
CA GLY A 56 -5.11 -1.93 0.88
C GLY A 56 -6.33 -1.23 1.47
N TYR A 57 -7.11 -1.95 2.26
CA TYR A 57 -8.22 -1.40 3.02
C TYR A 57 -8.24 -2.01 4.42
N ARG A 58 -8.44 -1.15 5.42
CA ARG A 58 -8.61 -1.53 6.83
C ARG A 58 -9.90 -0.94 7.36
N MET A 59 -10.43 -1.55 8.42
CA MET A 59 -11.58 -1.05 9.16
C MET A 59 -11.21 -1.06 10.62
N GLU A 60 -11.05 0.13 11.20
CA GLU A 60 -10.50 0.30 12.55
C GLU A 60 -9.15 -0.44 12.68
N ASP A 61 -9.06 -1.44 13.56
CA ASP A 61 -7.86 -2.23 13.81
C ASP A 61 -7.77 -3.50 12.94
N ARG A 62 -8.76 -3.75 12.07
CA ARG A 62 -8.82 -4.97 11.27
C ARG A 62 -8.50 -4.69 9.81
N VAL A 63 -7.46 -5.35 9.30
CA VAL A 63 -7.16 -5.33 7.87
C VAL A 63 -8.17 -6.18 7.10
N ILE A 64 -8.91 -5.55 6.18
CA ILE A 64 -9.84 -6.24 5.27
C ILE A 64 -9.04 -6.82 4.10
N ARG A 65 -8.06 -6.06 3.61
CA ARG A 65 -7.16 -6.47 2.54
C ARG A 65 -5.84 -5.72 2.66
N HIS A 66 -4.73 -6.46 2.72
CA HIS A 66 -3.39 -5.89 2.66
C HIS A 66 -3.17 -5.13 1.35
N SER A 67 -2.42 -4.03 1.41
CA SER A 67 -1.98 -3.33 0.20
C SER A 67 -0.90 -4.16 -0.49
N ARG A 68 -0.91 -4.19 -1.82
CA ARG A 68 0.15 -4.87 -2.58
C ARG A 68 1.19 -3.86 -2.99
N VAL A 69 2.41 -4.09 -2.56
CA VAL A 69 3.46 -3.08 -2.62
C VAL A 69 4.76 -3.62 -3.21
N VAL A 70 5.54 -2.72 -3.77
CA VAL A 70 6.95 -2.92 -4.11
C VAL A 70 7.77 -2.25 -3.01
N VAL A 71 8.71 -2.98 -2.44
CA VAL A 71 9.52 -2.51 -1.32
C VAL A 71 10.96 -2.27 -1.80
N ALA A 72 11.58 -1.22 -1.30
CA ALA A 72 13.00 -0.95 -1.49
C ALA A 72 13.81 -2.06 -0.82
N SER A 73 14.71 -2.70 -1.57
CA SER A 73 15.79 -3.48 -0.99
C SER A 73 17.07 -2.66 -0.97
N GLU A 74 18.04 -3.08 -0.15
CA GLU A 74 19.41 -2.59 -0.27
C GLU A 74 19.83 -2.63 -1.74
N PRO A 75 20.49 -1.57 -2.26
CA PRO A 75 21.12 -1.64 -3.55
C PRO A 75 22.20 -2.71 -3.46
N SER A 76 21.88 -3.92 -3.95
CA SER A 76 22.90 -4.91 -4.20
C SER A 76 23.75 -4.35 -5.33
N GLU A 77 24.94 -3.84 -5.00
CA GLU A 77 26.03 -3.76 -5.96
C GLU A 77 26.23 -5.18 -6.50
N GLU A 78 25.67 -5.47 -7.67
CA GLU A 78 26.02 -6.67 -8.42
C GLU A 78 27.51 -6.51 -8.80
N GLU A 79 28.37 -7.30 -8.15
CA GLU A 79 29.76 -7.52 -8.55
C GLU A 79 29.88 -8.09 -9.98
#